data_AF-A0A484BR93-F1
#
_entry.id   AF-A0A484BR93-F1
#
_cell.length_a   1.000
_cell.length_b   1.000
_cell.length_c   1.000
_cell.angle_alpha   90.00
_cell.angle_beta   90.00
_cell.angle_gamma   90.00
#
_symmetry.space_group_name_H-M   'P 1'
#
loop_
_entity.id
_entity.type
_entity.pdbx_description
1 polymer ?
#
loop_
_entity_poly.entity_id
_entity_poly.type
_entity_poly.pdbx_seq_one_letter_code
_entity_poly.pdbx_strand_id
1 'polypeptide(L)'
;MNDPRICNGWIQCVDGKPVSGTCDKGLFYDRESEDCVPSTDIKCISSDPCAAEPNGFAPDPYSCNGYYYCADGVGKRGVCNPGLNYNPGTESCIRDFPCVAKMDPDSYCNILPDGVFIKDELNCNGYEMCWKGEVIRDTCPGTFYFNAKKGDCDYPQNVECAITEPPPLTAGPDTCPKAGVFISDDSSCNGYYYCREGADGQMLLQHGDCDDGRFFTARAGGACVPRSNIKCEYNRCVGLGYTVIELANESDDGCTGYAICQDGVKIGEGTCPNGDYFDEQTQRCTDQIISYAACAISTQSTTNTAMMDGDSTTAT
;
A
#
# COMPACT_ATOMS: atom_id res chain seq x y z
N MET A 1 -0.41 -5.41 24.04
CA MET A 1 -0.53 -5.53 22.57
C MET A 1 0.84 -5.28 21.95
N ASN A 2 1.14 -5.90 20.81
CA ASN A 2 2.43 -5.69 20.13
C ASN A 2 2.54 -4.24 19.63
N ASP A 3 3.75 -3.66 19.64
CA ASP A 3 4.03 -2.48 18.82
C ASP A 3 4.31 -2.94 17.38
N PRO A 4 3.54 -2.52 16.36
CA PRO A 4 3.74 -2.99 14.99
C PRO A 4 5.09 -2.55 14.40
N ARG A 5 5.79 -1.59 15.01
CA ARG A 5 7.03 -1.01 14.47
C ARG A 5 8.30 -1.69 14.97
N ILE A 6 8.25 -2.43 16.09
CA ILE A 6 9.42 -3.07 16.70
C ILE A 6 9.04 -4.39 17.39
N CYS A 7 9.84 -5.44 17.18
CA CYS A 7 9.55 -6.80 17.66
C CYS A 7 9.55 -6.96 19.19
N ASN A 8 10.38 -6.17 19.88
CA ASN A 8 10.49 -6.21 21.33
C ASN A 8 9.60 -5.15 22.01
N GLY A 9 8.82 -4.40 21.25
CA GLY A 9 7.97 -3.34 21.78
C GLY A 9 6.57 -3.82 22.11
N TRP A 10 6.02 -3.24 23.16
CA TRP A 10 4.63 -3.43 23.55
C TRP A 10 3.95 -2.11 23.84
N ILE A 11 2.64 -2.11 23.65
CA ILE A 11 1.75 -1.02 23.99
C ILE A 11 0.70 -1.55 24.96
N GLN A 12 0.37 -0.76 25.97
CA GLN A 12 -0.70 -1.00 26.93
C GLN A 12 -1.52 0.28 27.10
N CYS A 13 -2.83 0.17 27.00
CA CYS A 13 -3.71 1.31 27.26
C CYS A 13 -4.03 1.38 28.76
N VAL A 14 -3.54 2.42 29.44
CA VAL A 14 -3.83 2.71 30.85
C VAL A 14 -4.67 3.97 30.91
N ASP A 15 -5.90 3.86 31.43
CA ASP A 15 -6.87 4.97 31.51
C ASP A 15 -7.08 5.72 30.17
N GLY A 16 -7.14 4.96 29.07
CA GLY A 16 -7.33 5.50 27.71
C GLY A 16 -6.09 6.17 27.11
N LYS A 17 -4.93 6.09 27.78
CA LYS A 17 -3.66 6.59 27.25
C LYS A 17 -2.74 5.43 26.91
N PRO A 18 -2.08 5.45 25.74
CA PRO A 18 -1.07 4.45 25.43
C PRO A 18 0.17 4.67 26.30
N VAL A 19 0.59 3.60 26.96
CA VAL A 19 1.88 3.45 27.62
C VAL A 19 2.63 2.39 26.83
N SER A 20 3.91 2.61 26.57
CA SER A 20 4.73 1.66 25.84
C SER A 20 5.99 1.30 26.61
N GLY A 21 6.56 0.15 26.25
CA GLY A 21 7.83 -0.32 26.75
C GLY A 21 8.48 -1.30 25.79
N THR A 22 9.64 -1.80 26.18
CA THR A 22 10.41 -2.76 25.39
C THR A 22 10.90 -3.90 26.26
N CYS A 23 10.93 -5.11 25.70
CA CYS A 23 11.58 -6.26 26.28
C CYS A 23 13.11 -6.13 26.24
N ASP A 24 13.78 -6.85 27.15
CA ASP A 24 15.23 -6.96 27.19
C ASP A 24 15.81 -7.61 25.92
N LYS A 25 17.12 -7.48 25.74
CA LYS A 25 17.82 -7.99 24.56
C LYS A 25 17.61 -9.52 24.40
N GLY A 26 17.24 -9.93 23.19
CA GLY A 26 16.99 -11.34 22.85
C GLY A 26 15.58 -11.82 23.17
N LEU A 27 14.71 -10.91 23.61
CA LEU A 27 13.29 -11.19 23.86
C LEU A 27 12.43 -10.39 22.88
N PHE A 28 11.35 -11.03 22.41
CA PHE A 28 10.26 -10.39 21.70
C PHE A 28 9.04 -10.35 22.61
N TYR A 29 8.18 -9.36 22.41
CA TYR A 29 6.93 -9.32 23.14
C TYR A 29 5.92 -10.25 22.44
N ASP A 30 5.39 -11.21 23.18
CA ASP A 30 4.29 -12.04 22.71
C ASP A 30 2.96 -11.48 23.25
N ARG A 31 2.11 -11.05 22.33
CA ARG A 31 0.77 -10.58 22.69
C ARG A 31 -0.12 -11.69 23.25
N GLU A 32 0.08 -12.96 22.85
CA GLU A 32 -0.79 -14.06 23.26
C GLU A 32 -0.54 -14.45 24.72
N SER A 33 0.72 -14.49 25.15
CA SER A 33 1.09 -14.68 26.56
C SER A 33 1.14 -13.37 27.36
N GLU A 34 1.03 -12.22 26.69
CA GLU A 34 1.27 -10.86 27.23
C GLU A 34 2.63 -10.70 27.93
N ASP A 35 3.67 -11.40 27.46
CA ASP A 35 4.97 -11.47 28.14
C ASP A 35 6.15 -11.36 27.15
N CYS A 36 7.33 -11.05 27.68
CA CYS A 36 8.57 -11.06 26.93
C CYS A 36 9.11 -12.49 26.83
N VAL A 37 9.00 -13.09 25.65
CA VAL A 37 9.45 -14.46 25.38
C VAL A 37 10.74 -14.47 24.56
N PRO A 38 11.53 -15.56 24.57
CA PRO A 38 12.70 -15.67 23.71
C PRO A 38 12.37 -15.35 22.26
N SER A 39 13.20 -14.55 21.58
CA SER A 39 12.97 -14.16 20.19
C SER A 39 12.96 -15.33 19.20
N THR A 40 13.41 -16.51 19.63
CA THR A 40 13.37 -17.76 18.87
C THR A 40 12.01 -18.46 18.89
N ASP A 41 11.16 -18.12 19.85
CA ASP A 41 9.92 -18.86 20.12
C ASP A 41 8.74 -18.30 19.32
N ILE A 42 8.81 -17.03 18.92
CA ILE A 42 7.80 -16.35 18.12
C ILE A 42 8.42 -15.65 16.91
N LYS A 43 7.63 -15.53 15.84
CA LYS A 43 8.04 -14.78 14.65
C LYS A 43 7.77 -13.30 14.87
N CYS A 44 8.77 -12.45 14.63
CA CYS A 44 8.51 -11.02 14.54
C CYS A 44 7.75 -10.67 13.26
N ILE A 45 6.68 -9.91 13.42
CA ILE A 45 5.92 -9.30 12.34
C ILE A 45 5.94 -7.81 12.61
N SER A 46 6.65 -7.04 11.78
CA SER A 46 6.81 -5.61 11.97
C SER A 46 6.82 -4.86 10.65
N SER A 47 6.37 -3.61 10.68
CA SER A 47 6.47 -2.66 9.58
C SER A 47 7.91 -2.21 9.32
N ASP A 48 8.82 -2.40 10.27
CA ASP A 48 10.26 -2.33 10.06
C ASP A 48 10.83 -3.74 9.76
N PRO A 49 11.24 -4.02 8.51
CA PRO A 49 11.80 -5.32 8.12
C PRO A 49 13.07 -5.69 8.90
N CYS A 50 13.82 -4.70 9.39
CA CYS A 50 15.09 -4.90 10.09
C CYS A 50 14.94 -4.96 11.61
N ALA A 51 13.71 -4.90 12.13
CA ALA A 51 13.45 -4.93 13.57
C ALA A 51 13.83 -6.29 14.20
N ALA A 52 13.64 -7.39 13.45
CA ALA A 52 13.93 -8.73 13.92
C ALA A 52 15.40 -9.08 13.78
N GLU A 53 16.00 -8.71 12.63
CA GLU A 53 17.42 -8.89 12.37
C GLU A 53 18.06 -7.59 11.85
N PRO A 54 18.91 -6.94 12.66
CA PRO A 54 19.53 -5.67 12.28
C PRO A 54 20.59 -5.84 11.19
N ASN A 55 21.05 -7.08 10.93
CA ASN A 55 22.04 -7.39 9.91
C ASN A 55 21.63 -8.64 9.13
N GLY A 56 21.70 -8.58 7.80
CA GLY A 56 21.38 -9.69 6.91
C GLY A 56 20.22 -9.39 5.99
N PHE A 57 19.43 -10.42 5.63
CA PHE A 57 18.29 -10.25 4.74
C PHE A 57 16.96 -10.50 5.45
N ALA A 58 16.01 -9.60 5.28
CA ALA A 58 14.66 -9.70 5.81
C ALA A 58 13.61 -9.74 4.69
N PRO A 59 12.49 -10.47 4.85
CA PRO A 59 11.39 -10.39 3.91
C PRO A 59 10.75 -8.99 3.94
N ASP A 60 10.26 -8.52 2.79
CA ASP A 60 9.41 -7.33 2.76
C ASP A 60 8.02 -7.69 3.32
N PRO A 61 7.56 -7.03 4.40
CA PRO A 61 6.28 -7.36 5.03
C PRO A 61 5.09 -7.18 4.08
N TYR A 62 5.16 -6.19 3.19
CA TYR A 62 4.05 -5.82 2.30
C TYR A 62 4.15 -6.47 0.90
N SER A 63 5.23 -7.20 0.60
CA SER A 63 5.49 -7.77 -0.73
C SER A 63 6.23 -9.11 -0.68
N CYS A 64 5.64 -10.17 -1.23
CA CYS A 64 6.26 -11.49 -1.34
C CYS A 64 7.48 -11.54 -2.29
N ASN A 65 7.57 -10.59 -3.23
CA ASN A 65 8.66 -10.46 -4.20
C ASN A 65 9.73 -9.47 -3.71
N GLY A 66 9.47 -8.73 -2.63
CA GLY A 66 10.42 -7.81 -2.00
C GLY A 66 11.24 -8.47 -0.89
N TYR A 67 12.41 -7.91 -0.65
CA TYR A 67 13.23 -8.21 0.52
C TYR A 67 14.02 -6.96 0.92
N TYR A 68 14.66 -6.99 2.07
CA TYR A 68 15.53 -5.92 2.55
C TYR A 68 16.89 -6.50 2.89
N TYR A 69 17.95 -5.79 2.51
CA TYR A 69 19.27 -5.97 3.09
C TYR A 69 19.41 -5.00 4.26
N CYS A 70 19.51 -5.53 5.47
CA CYS A 70 19.66 -4.80 6.71
C CYS A 70 21.14 -4.68 7.07
N ALA A 71 21.57 -3.46 7.40
CA ALA A 71 22.88 -3.18 7.97
C ALA A 71 22.71 -2.19 9.13
N ASP A 72 23.10 -2.62 10.33
CA ASP A 72 22.93 -1.86 11.57
C ASP A 72 21.49 -1.33 11.77
N GLY A 73 20.49 -2.16 11.43
CA GLY A 73 19.06 -1.83 11.52
C GLY A 73 18.53 -0.96 10.38
N VAL A 74 19.38 -0.54 9.43
CA VAL A 74 18.96 0.24 8.27
C VAL A 74 18.74 -0.67 7.08
N GLY A 75 17.49 -0.75 6.62
CA GLY A 75 17.10 -1.58 5.50
C GLY A 75 17.23 -0.88 4.15
N LYS A 76 17.89 -1.54 3.19
CA LYS A 76 17.80 -1.21 1.77
C LYS A 76 16.91 -2.24 1.06
N ARG A 77 15.81 -1.77 0.47
CA ARG A 77 14.89 -2.63 -0.27
C ARG A 77 15.55 -3.21 -1.53
N GLY A 78 15.33 -4.50 -1.74
CA GLY A 78 15.61 -5.27 -2.94
C GLY A 78 14.34 -5.93 -3.47
N VAL A 79 14.41 -6.40 -4.71
CA VAL A 79 13.28 -7.01 -5.42
C VAL A 79 13.78 -8.25 -6.14
N CYS A 80 13.06 -9.36 -5.98
CA CYS A 80 13.36 -10.58 -6.69
C CYS A 80 13.06 -10.45 -8.19
N ASN A 81 13.79 -11.19 -9.04
CA ASN A 81 13.48 -11.22 -10.47
C ASN A 81 12.03 -11.68 -10.70
N PRO A 82 11.39 -11.26 -11.80
CA PRO A 82 10.01 -11.64 -12.11
C PRO A 82 9.76 -13.15 -12.03
N GLY A 83 8.63 -13.49 -11.40
CA GLY A 83 8.18 -14.86 -11.17
C GLY A 83 8.87 -15.56 -9.98
N LEU A 84 9.73 -14.88 -9.24
CA LEU A 84 10.36 -15.39 -8.03
C LEU A 84 9.80 -14.67 -6.79
N ASN A 85 9.60 -15.42 -5.71
CA ASN A 85 9.30 -14.85 -4.40
C ASN A 85 10.51 -15.02 -3.48
N TYR A 86 10.70 -14.08 -2.57
CA TYR A 86 11.77 -14.16 -1.59
C TYR A 86 11.45 -15.25 -0.57
N ASN A 87 12.32 -16.25 -0.47
CA ASN A 87 12.25 -17.26 0.58
C ASN A 87 13.21 -16.84 1.72
N PRO A 88 12.70 -16.36 2.87
CA PRO A 88 13.53 -15.97 4.01
C PRO A 88 14.30 -17.14 4.63
N GLY A 89 13.82 -18.38 4.50
CA GLY A 89 14.51 -19.55 5.04
C GLY A 89 15.77 -19.96 4.28
N THR A 90 15.88 -19.55 3.01
CA THR A 90 17.07 -19.78 2.17
C THR A 90 17.78 -18.50 1.77
N GLU A 91 17.28 -17.34 2.23
CA GLU A 91 17.72 -16.00 1.84
C GLU A 91 17.87 -15.83 0.31
N SER A 92 16.92 -16.35 -0.45
CA SER A 92 17.03 -16.47 -1.91
C SER A 92 15.69 -16.28 -2.60
N CYS A 93 15.73 -15.75 -3.82
CA CYS A 93 14.56 -15.66 -4.68
C CYS A 93 14.29 -17.01 -5.36
N ILE A 94 13.13 -17.60 -5.08
CA ILE A 94 12.75 -18.94 -5.56
C ILE A 94 11.46 -18.84 -6.38
N ARG A 95 11.46 -19.49 -7.54
CA ARG A 95 10.29 -19.59 -8.40
C ARG A 95 9.20 -20.41 -7.71
N ASP A 96 7.96 -19.96 -7.82
CA ASP A 96 6.79 -20.64 -7.24
C ASP A 96 6.86 -20.79 -5.70
N PHE A 97 7.75 -20.05 -5.01
CA PHE A 97 7.73 -20.04 -3.55
C PHE A 97 6.40 -19.43 -3.08
N PRO A 98 5.64 -20.12 -2.21
CA PRO A 98 4.31 -19.67 -1.83
C PRO A 98 4.33 -18.26 -1.23
N CYS A 99 3.58 -17.36 -1.85
CA CYS A 99 3.20 -16.10 -1.23
C CYS A 99 2.07 -16.38 -0.24
N VAL A 100 2.44 -16.89 0.93
CA VAL A 100 1.51 -16.89 2.07
C VAL A 100 1.17 -15.44 2.37
N ALA A 101 -0.12 -15.14 2.56
CA ALA A 101 -0.73 -13.81 2.62
C ALA A 101 0.23 -12.72 3.13
N LYS A 102 0.28 -11.58 2.42
CA LYS A 102 1.09 -10.40 2.75
C LYS A 102 1.09 -10.20 4.27
N MET A 103 2.27 -10.13 4.87
CA MET A 103 2.38 -9.90 6.31
C MET A 103 2.03 -8.44 6.55
N ASP A 104 0.75 -8.11 6.67
CA ASP A 104 0.28 -6.76 6.97
C ASP A 104 0.58 -6.46 8.45
N PRO A 105 1.74 -5.86 8.80
CA PRO A 105 2.17 -5.77 10.19
C PRO A 105 1.28 -4.84 11.01
N ASP A 106 0.56 -3.96 10.31
CA ASP A 106 -0.38 -3.01 10.86
C ASP A 106 -1.78 -3.62 11.02
N SER A 107 -1.99 -4.85 10.54
CA SER A 107 -3.19 -5.62 10.82
C SER A 107 -3.43 -5.73 12.32
N TYR A 108 -4.68 -5.50 12.73
CA TYR A 108 -5.10 -5.69 14.12
C TYR A 108 -4.72 -7.07 14.67
N CYS A 109 -4.67 -8.10 13.82
CA CYS A 109 -4.32 -9.46 14.23
C CYS A 109 -2.83 -9.73 14.38
N ASN A 110 -1.99 -8.74 14.06
CA ASN A 110 -0.58 -8.73 14.45
C ASN A 110 -0.35 -7.98 15.76
N ILE A 111 -1.26 -7.07 16.11
CA ILE A 111 -1.17 -6.16 17.25
C ILE A 111 -1.87 -6.76 18.49
N LEU A 112 -3.10 -7.26 18.32
CA LEU A 112 -4.00 -7.71 19.39
C LEU A 112 -4.03 -9.24 19.51
N PRO A 113 -4.12 -9.77 20.75
CA PRO A 113 -4.21 -11.21 20.96
C PRO A 113 -5.51 -11.81 20.42
N ASP A 114 -5.51 -13.13 20.23
CA ASP A 114 -6.67 -13.87 19.78
C ASP A 114 -7.86 -13.69 20.75
N GLY A 115 -9.06 -13.56 20.18
CA GLY A 115 -10.31 -13.40 20.93
C GLY A 115 -10.55 -11.99 21.49
N VAL A 116 -9.68 -11.02 21.22
CA VAL A 116 -10.00 -9.61 21.45
C VAL A 116 -11.00 -9.13 20.41
N PHE A 117 -12.15 -8.67 20.88
CA PHE A 117 -13.17 -8.09 20.04
C PHE A 117 -12.95 -6.57 19.87
N ILE A 118 -13.00 -6.12 18.63
CA ILE A 118 -12.83 -4.74 18.19
C ILE A 118 -14.16 -4.27 17.64
N LYS A 119 -14.59 -3.04 17.98
CA LYS A 119 -15.78 -2.47 17.34
C LYS A 119 -15.51 -2.20 15.87
N ASP A 120 -16.50 -2.44 15.02
CA ASP A 120 -16.50 -1.86 13.69
C ASP A 120 -16.78 -0.35 13.83
N GLU A 121 -15.84 0.48 13.37
CA GLU A 121 -15.97 1.94 13.48
C GLU A 121 -17.05 2.52 12.57
N LEU A 122 -17.45 1.79 11.52
CA LEU A 122 -18.43 2.18 10.52
C LEU A 122 -19.80 1.53 10.73
N ASN A 123 -19.89 0.52 11.60
CA ASN A 123 -21.13 -0.20 11.90
C ASN A 123 -21.24 -0.55 13.39
N CYS A 124 -22.13 0.12 14.12
CA CYS A 124 -22.33 -0.15 15.55
C CYS A 124 -22.87 -1.56 15.87
N ASN A 125 -23.45 -2.26 14.89
CA ASN A 125 -23.85 -3.65 15.02
C ASN A 125 -22.71 -4.61 14.66
N GLY A 126 -21.65 -4.13 14.00
CA GLY A 126 -20.49 -4.89 13.58
C GLY A 126 -19.39 -4.95 14.63
N TYR A 127 -18.65 -6.04 14.61
CA TYR A 127 -17.40 -6.20 15.34
C TYR A 127 -16.44 -7.07 14.56
N GLU A 128 -15.17 -6.96 14.91
CA GLU A 128 -14.09 -7.77 14.36
C GLU A 128 -13.40 -8.51 15.52
N MET A 129 -12.86 -9.69 15.26
CA MET A 129 -11.98 -10.37 16.19
C MET A 129 -10.85 -11.06 15.44
N CYS A 130 -9.73 -11.23 16.12
CA CYS A 130 -8.61 -11.97 15.59
C CYS A 130 -8.66 -13.41 16.07
N TRP A 131 -8.43 -14.34 15.15
CA TRP A 131 -8.25 -15.75 15.48
C TRP A 131 -7.17 -16.35 14.59
N LYS A 132 -6.07 -16.80 15.20
CA LYS A 132 -4.91 -17.36 14.52
C LYS A 132 -4.36 -16.46 13.41
N GLY A 133 -4.36 -15.14 13.66
CA GLY A 133 -3.87 -14.14 12.71
C GLY A 133 -4.86 -13.74 11.61
N GLU A 134 -6.06 -14.33 11.57
CA GLU A 134 -7.10 -13.95 10.61
C GLU A 134 -8.13 -13.01 11.24
N VAL A 135 -8.48 -11.93 10.53
CA VAL A 135 -9.57 -11.03 10.91
C VAL A 135 -10.90 -11.70 10.59
N ILE A 136 -11.67 -12.00 11.62
CA ILE A 136 -13.05 -12.48 11.52
C ILE A 136 -13.98 -11.29 11.77
N ARG A 137 -14.85 -11.01 10.80
CA ARG A 137 -15.88 -9.97 10.90
C ARG A 137 -17.23 -10.62 11.16
N ASP A 138 -17.98 -10.07 12.10
CA ASP A 138 -19.34 -10.53 12.39
C ASP A 138 -20.20 -9.39 12.94
N THR A 139 -21.45 -9.70 13.25
CA THR A 139 -22.46 -8.77 13.70
C THR A 139 -23.17 -9.27 14.96
N CYS A 140 -23.60 -8.34 15.79
CA CYS A 140 -24.45 -8.64 16.92
C CYS A 140 -25.82 -9.14 16.45
N PRO A 141 -26.45 -10.09 17.17
CA PRO A 141 -27.74 -10.61 16.77
C PRO A 141 -28.82 -9.51 16.73
N GLY A 142 -29.74 -9.59 15.78
CA GLY A 142 -30.89 -8.69 15.70
C GLY A 142 -30.50 -7.21 15.65
N THR A 143 -30.92 -6.45 16.66
CA THR A 143 -30.69 -4.99 16.75
C THR A 143 -29.75 -4.60 17.89
N PHE A 144 -28.97 -5.55 18.42
CA PHE A 144 -27.98 -5.26 19.45
C PHE A 144 -26.77 -4.52 18.86
N TYR A 145 -26.12 -3.68 19.67
CA TYR A 145 -24.88 -3.00 19.28
C TYR A 145 -23.70 -3.61 19.99
N PHE A 146 -22.54 -3.62 19.33
CA PHE A 146 -21.34 -4.14 19.93
C PHE A 146 -20.77 -3.16 20.95
N ASN A 147 -20.64 -3.60 22.20
CA ASN A 147 -20.08 -2.81 23.29
C ASN A 147 -18.59 -3.14 23.48
N ALA A 148 -17.70 -2.38 22.86
CA ALA A 148 -16.24 -2.60 22.95
C ALA A 148 -15.69 -2.59 24.39
N LYS A 149 -16.33 -1.87 25.32
CA LYS A 149 -15.91 -1.85 26.73
C LYS A 149 -16.24 -3.16 27.44
N LYS A 150 -17.32 -3.85 27.03
CA LYS A 150 -17.72 -5.16 27.56
C LYS A 150 -17.18 -6.33 26.74
N GLY A 151 -16.82 -6.10 25.49
CA GLY A 151 -16.47 -7.15 24.53
C GLY A 151 -17.65 -8.02 24.12
N ASP A 152 -18.89 -7.50 24.16
CA ASP A 152 -20.11 -8.27 23.86
C ASP A 152 -21.21 -7.36 23.30
N CYS A 153 -22.25 -7.98 22.74
CA CYS A 153 -23.45 -7.34 22.26
C CYS A 153 -24.31 -6.85 23.42
N ASP A 154 -24.69 -5.58 23.37
CA ASP A 154 -25.51 -4.93 24.39
C ASP A 154 -26.64 -4.15 23.73
N TYR A 155 -27.65 -3.83 24.52
CA TYR A 155 -28.78 -3.05 24.03
C TYR A 155 -28.28 -1.68 23.51
N PRO A 156 -28.84 -1.16 22.41
CA PRO A 156 -28.41 0.11 21.83
C PRO A 156 -28.28 1.27 22.82
N GLN A 157 -29.17 1.37 23.82
CA GLN A 157 -29.12 2.43 24.84
C GLN A 157 -27.94 2.34 25.81
N ASN A 158 -27.24 1.20 25.86
CA ASN A 158 -26.08 0.95 26.71
C ASN A 158 -24.75 1.12 25.96
N VAL A 159 -24.79 1.36 24.65
CA VAL A 159 -23.62 1.48 23.79
C VAL A 159 -23.56 2.89 23.23
N GLU A 160 -22.43 3.56 23.42
CA GLU A 160 -22.15 4.81 22.74
C GLU A 160 -21.80 4.50 21.27
N CYS A 161 -22.84 4.39 20.46
CA CYS A 161 -22.76 4.25 19.01
C CYS A 161 -22.45 5.61 18.39
N ALA A 162 -21.21 6.05 18.58
CA ALA A 162 -20.61 7.04 17.71
C ALA A 162 -19.96 6.25 16.56
N ILE A 163 -20.63 6.21 15.42
CA ILE A 163 -19.94 5.99 14.15
C ILE A 163 -19.05 7.22 14.00
N THR A 164 -17.84 7.10 14.53
CA THR A 164 -16.79 8.04 14.26
C THR A 164 -16.39 7.75 12.83
N GLU A 165 -17.00 8.46 11.89
CA GLU A 165 -16.33 8.63 10.61
C GLU A 165 -14.89 9.05 10.96
N PRO A 166 -13.87 8.35 10.45
CA PRO A 166 -12.49 8.80 10.64
C PRO A 166 -12.45 10.29 10.32
N PRO A 167 -11.77 11.11 11.15
CA PRO A 167 -11.78 12.55 10.98
C PRO A 167 -11.49 12.82 9.50
N PRO A 168 -12.37 13.57 8.82
CA PRO A 168 -12.28 13.67 7.38
C PRO A 168 -10.89 14.21 7.05
N LEU A 169 -10.22 13.55 6.12
CA LEU A 169 -8.89 13.98 5.68
C LEU A 169 -9.01 15.45 5.26
N THR A 170 -8.14 16.29 5.81
CA THR A 170 -8.18 17.72 5.52
C THR A 170 -7.17 18.01 4.44
N ALA A 171 -7.56 18.77 3.42
CA ALA A 171 -6.66 19.20 2.38
C ALA A 171 -5.75 20.31 2.91
N GLY A 172 -4.46 20.27 2.56
CA GLY A 172 -3.63 21.47 2.62
C GLY A 172 -4.23 22.58 1.72
N PRO A 173 -3.94 23.87 1.98
CA PRO A 173 -4.51 24.99 1.23
C PRO A 173 -4.33 24.89 -0.29
N ASP A 174 -3.23 24.26 -0.73
CA ASP A 174 -2.86 24.15 -2.14
C ASP A 174 -3.37 22.85 -2.81
N THR A 175 -3.83 21.87 -2.03
CA THR A 175 -4.21 20.54 -2.53
C THR A 175 -5.64 20.53 -3.08
N CYS A 176 -6.57 21.22 -2.42
CA CYS A 176 -7.96 21.37 -2.87
C CYS A 176 -8.30 22.86 -3.05
N PRO A 177 -8.11 23.43 -4.25
CA PRO A 177 -8.36 24.85 -4.48
C PRO A 177 -9.85 25.21 -4.45
N LYS A 178 -10.74 24.24 -4.69
CA LYS A 178 -12.19 24.43 -4.72
C LYS A 178 -12.94 23.12 -4.47
N ALA A 179 -14.10 23.21 -3.81
CA ALA A 179 -15.04 22.10 -3.73
C ALA A 179 -15.61 21.68 -5.09
N GLY A 180 -15.93 20.39 -5.23
CA GLY A 180 -16.44 19.80 -6.47
C GLY A 180 -15.37 19.34 -7.45
N VAL A 181 -14.08 19.41 -7.07
CA VAL A 181 -12.95 18.99 -7.89
C VAL A 181 -12.47 17.62 -7.46
N PHE A 182 -12.06 16.80 -8.43
CA PHE A 182 -11.35 15.55 -8.19
C PHE A 182 -9.85 15.72 -8.43
N ILE A 183 -9.04 15.17 -7.54
CA ILE A 183 -7.57 15.21 -7.61
C ILE A 183 -7.00 13.80 -7.44
N SER A 184 -5.76 13.61 -7.86
CA SER A 184 -4.99 12.38 -7.63
C SER A 184 -4.84 12.13 -6.13
N ASP A 185 -4.78 10.87 -5.72
CA ASP A 185 -4.42 10.52 -4.34
C ASP A 185 -2.90 10.57 -4.08
N ASP A 186 -2.12 10.80 -5.14
CA ASP A 186 -0.66 10.83 -5.20
C ASP A 186 0.03 9.58 -4.66
N SER A 187 -0.67 8.45 -4.70
CA SER A 187 -0.19 7.17 -4.19
C SER A 187 -0.42 6.01 -5.16
N SER A 188 -1.47 6.09 -5.99
CA SER A 188 -1.89 5.00 -6.85
C SER A 188 -2.40 5.49 -8.21
N CYS A 189 -2.45 4.60 -9.20
CA CYS A 189 -2.98 4.95 -10.52
C CYS A 189 -4.52 5.03 -10.55
N ASN A 190 -5.20 4.33 -9.66
CA ASN A 190 -6.67 4.23 -9.62
C ASN A 190 -7.30 5.08 -8.52
N GLY A 191 -6.54 5.51 -7.50
CA GLY A 191 -7.05 6.29 -6.38
C GLY A 191 -7.17 7.78 -6.68
N TYR A 192 -8.13 8.42 -6.02
CA TYR A 192 -8.41 9.84 -6.14
C TYR A 192 -9.02 10.41 -4.86
N TYR A 193 -9.00 11.73 -4.73
CA TYR A 193 -9.79 12.46 -3.75
C TYR A 193 -10.85 13.32 -4.42
N TYR A 194 -12.05 13.34 -3.84
CA TYR A 194 -13.07 14.35 -4.11
C TYR A 194 -12.99 15.46 -3.05
N CYS A 195 -12.75 16.69 -3.50
CA CYS A 195 -12.68 17.86 -2.65
C CYS A 195 -14.11 18.32 -2.29
N ARG A 196 -14.46 18.25 -1.00
CA ARG A 196 -15.75 18.75 -0.47
C ARG A 196 -15.54 19.85 0.56
N GLU A 197 -16.46 20.80 0.63
CA GLU A 197 -16.43 21.83 1.67
C GLU A 197 -17.04 21.27 2.96
N GLY A 198 -16.30 21.38 4.05
CA GLY A 198 -16.73 21.04 5.40
C GLY A 198 -17.63 22.12 6.01
N ALA A 199 -18.27 21.79 7.14
CA ALA A 199 -19.21 22.69 7.82
C ALA A 199 -18.56 23.97 8.37
N ASP A 200 -17.25 23.96 8.57
CA ASP A 200 -16.41 25.05 9.06
C ASP A 200 -15.70 25.81 7.93
N GLY A 201 -16.03 25.50 6.66
CA GLY A 201 -15.36 26.05 5.48
C GLY A 201 -14.00 25.40 5.19
N GLN A 202 -13.59 24.37 5.94
CA GLN A 202 -12.38 23.61 5.64
C GLN A 202 -12.59 22.71 4.43
N MET A 203 -11.57 22.59 3.58
CA MET A 203 -11.59 21.64 2.47
C MET A 203 -11.28 20.23 2.98
N LEU A 204 -12.20 19.31 2.74
CA LEU A 204 -12.10 17.90 3.09
C LEU A 204 -11.82 17.06 1.84
N LEU A 205 -10.99 16.04 2.01
CA LEU A 205 -10.65 15.03 1.03
C LEU A 205 -11.48 13.78 1.29
N GLN A 206 -12.24 13.35 0.29
CA GLN A 206 -12.93 12.08 0.31
C GLN A 206 -12.21 11.12 -0.66
N HIS A 207 -11.52 10.11 -0.13
CA HIS A 207 -10.82 9.11 -0.93
C HIS A 207 -11.81 8.23 -1.69
N GLY A 208 -11.43 7.81 -2.88
CA GLY A 208 -12.11 6.78 -3.64
C GLY A 208 -11.14 6.15 -4.63
N ASP A 209 -11.51 4.96 -5.10
CA ASP A 209 -10.75 4.22 -6.09
C ASP A 209 -11.60 4.00 -7.34
N CYS A 210 -10.95 4.10 -8.50
CA CYS A 210 -11.53 3.62 -9.75
C CYS A 210 -11.62 2.09 -9.73
N ASP A 211 -12.69 1.56 -10.31
CA ASP A 211 -12.88 0.12 -10.52
C ASP A 211 -11.70 -0.52 -11.29
N ASP A 212 -11.55 -1.84 -11.14
CA ASP A 212 -10.52 -2.63 -11.84
C ASP A 212 -10.48 -2.33 -13.34
N GLY A 213 -9.25 -2.18 -13.86
CA GLY A 213 -9.01 -1.82 -15.26
C GLY A 213 -9.11 -0.32 -15.58
N ARG A 214 -9.42 0.54 -14.59
CA ARG A 214 -9.52 2.00 -14.77
C ARG A 214 -8.54 2.76 -13.89
N PHE A 215 -7.98 3.82 -14.45
CA PHE A 215 -7.10 4.76 -13.76
C PHE A 215 -7.73 6.15 -13.70
N PHE A 216 -7.43 6.85 -12.62
CA PHE A 216 -7.94 8.18 -12.39
C PHE A 216 -7.18 9.21 -13.23
N THR A 217 -7.91 10.21 -13.72
CA THR A 217 -7.35 11.43 -14.29
C THR A 217 -8.06 12.66 -13.74
N ALA A 218 -7.31 13.66 -13.28
CA ALA A 218 -7.86 14.96 -12.89
C ALA A 218 -8.30 15.81 -14.11
N ARG A 219 -8.01 15.38 -15.34
CA ARG A 219 -8.37 16.12 -16.57
C ARG A 219 -9.89 16.23 -16.71
N ALA A 220 -10.33 17.36 -17.27
CA ALA A 220 -11.75 17.66 -17.50
C ALA A 220 -12.65 17.54 -16.25
N GLY A 221 -12.08 17.73 -15.06
CA GLY A 221 -12.83 17.70 -13.80
C GLY A 221 -12.84 16.34 -13.09
N GLY A 222 -12.07 15.35 -13.53
CA GLY A 222 -12.01 14.04 -12.89
C GLY A 222 -12.70 12.94 -13.70
N ALA A 223 -11.99 11.87 -14.02
CA ALA A 223 -12.59 10.68 -14.63
C ALA A 223 -11.79 9.41 -14.35
N CYS A 224 -12.49 8.29 -14.20
CA CYS A 224 -11.91 6.95 -14.26
C CYS A 224 -11.90 6.47 -15.71
N VAL A 225 -10.73 6.53 -16.35
CA VAL A 225 -10.54 6.17 -17.76
C VAL A 225 -9.88 4.79 -17.87
N PRO A 226 -10.05 4.05 -18.99
CA PRO A 226 -9.31 2.82 -19.20
C PRO A 226 -7.81 3.03 -18.97
N ARG A 227 -7.16 2.12 -18.26
CA ARG A 227 -5.74 2.22 -17.90
C ARG A 227 -4.79 2.29 -19.11
N SER A 228 -5.21 1.82 -20.29
CA SER A 228 -4.49 1.99 -21.56
C SER A 228 -4.54 3.44 -22.08
N ASN A 229 -5.52 4.24 -21.66
CA ASN A 229 -5.77 5.58 -22.19
C ASN A 229 -5.12 6.68 -21.36
N ILE A 230 -4.34 6.32 -20.35
CA ILE A 230 -3.64 7.29 -19.52
C ILE A 230 -2.29 6.77 -19.05
N LYS A 231 -1.30 7.64 -19.14
CA LYS A 231 0.01 7.47 -18.53
C LYS A 231 -0.10 7.64 -17.02
N CYS A 232 0.53 6.74 -16.27
CA CYS A 232 0.59 6.78 -14.82
C CYS A 232 2.04 6.60 -14.38
N GLU A 233 2.50 7.42 -13.44
CA GLU A 233 3.86 7.34 -12.90
C GLU A 233 3.97 6.38 -11.69
N TYR A 234 2.81 5.96 -11.15
CA TYR A 234 2.73 4.96 -10.09
C TYR A 234 2.68 3.54 -10.65
N ASN A 235 2.61 2.57 -9.74
CA ASN A 235 2.55 1.16 -10.07
C ASN A 235 1.29 0.83 -10.89
N ARG A 236 1.46 0.63 -12.19
CA ARG A 236 0.38 0.26 -13.10
C ARG A 236 -0.21 -1.13 -12.77
N CYS A 237 0.44 -1.99 -11.99
CA CYS A 237 -0.12 -3.29 -11.64
C CYS A 237 -1.26 -3.23 -10.61
N VAL A 238 -1.60 -2.06 -10.06
CA VAL A 238 -2.76 -1.92 -9.17
C VAL A 238 -4.03 -2.45 -9.84
N GLY A 239 -4.79 -3.31 -9.14
CA GLY A 239 -5.99 -3.96 -9.67
C GLY A 239 -5.74 -5.16 -10.60
N LEU A 240 -4.51 -5.66 -10.71
CA LEU A 240 -4.16 -6.80 -11.58
C LEU A 240 -3.45 -7.93 -10.85
N GLY A 241 -3.49 -9.13 -11.43
CA GLY A 241 -2.60 -10.22 -11.07
C GLY A 241 -3.07 -11.05 -9.88
N TYR A 242 -4.33 -10.91 -9.46
CA TYR A 242 -4.87 -11.56 -8.24
C TYR A 242 -5.36 -13.00 -8.45
N THR A 243 -5.67 -13.38 -9.70
CA THR A 243 -6.12 -14.75 -10.02
C THR A 243 -5.10 -15.51 -10.86
N VAL A 244 -4.44 -14.80 -11.78
CA VAL A 244 -3.36 -15.28 -12.64
C VAL A 244 -2.38 -14.12 -12.85
N ILE A 245 -1.17 -14.41 -13.32
CA ILE A 245 -0.26 -13.35 -13.76
C ILE A 245 -0.92 -12.57 -14.91
N GLU A 246 -0.92 -11.25 -14.77
CA GLU A 246 -1.38 -10.32 -15.80
C GLU A 246 -0.24 -9.38 -16.15
N LEU A 247 -0.35 -8.72 -17.30
CA LEU A 247 0.65 -7.85 -17.85
C LEU A 247 0.08 -6.45 -18.07
N ALA A 248 0.92 -5.43 -17.98
CA ALA A 248 0.55 -4.04 -18.14
C ALA A 248 1.51 -3.36 -19.13
N ASN A 249 1.08 -2.41 -19.95
CA ASN A 249 2.04 -1.58 -20.68
C ASN A 249 2.94 -0.82 -19.70
N GLU A 250 4.23 -0.67 -20.05
CA GLU A 250 5.13 0.26 -19.36
C GLU A 250 4.88 1.70 -19.82
N SER A 251 5.33 2.69 -19.04
CA SER A 251 5.21 4.09 -19.44
C SER A 251 6.47 4.58 -20.15
N ASP A 252 6.31 5.53 -21.07
CA ASP A 252 7.40 6.18 -21.83
C ASP A 252 8.26 5.25 -22.71
N ASP A 253 7.75 4.11 -23.13
CA ASP A 253 8.51 3.11 -23.89
C ASP A 253 8.01 2.91 -25.33
N GLY A 254 7.01 3.68 -25.76
CA GLY A 254 6.39 3.55 -27.08
C GLY A 254 5.57 2.26 -27.23
N CYS A 255 5.08 1.71 -26.13
CA CYS A 255 4.29 0.48 -26.05
C CYS A 255 5.06 -0.76 -26.45
N THR A 256 6.39 -0.74 -26.33
CA THR A 256 7.25 -1.88 -26.71
C THR A 256 7.51 -2.84 -25.55
N GLY A 257 7.26 -2.41 -24.33
CA GLY A 257 7.46 -3.15 -23.10
C GLY A 257 6.20 -3.32 -22.28
N TYR A 258 6.33 -4.20 -21.29
CA TYR A 258 5.27 -4.58 -20.39
C TYR A 258 5.79 -4.89 -18.99
N ALA A 259 5.02 -4.51 -17.98
CA ALA A 259 5.12 -4.95 -16.61
C ALA A 259 4.52 -6.35 -16.48
N ILE A 260 5.10 -7.17 -15.62
CA ILE A 260 4.54 -8.42 -15.16
C ILE A 260 3.92 -8.16 -13.78
N CYS A 261 2.62 -8.40 -13.66
CA CYS A 261 1.81 -8.06 -12.50
C CYS A 261 1.37 -9.31 -11.75
N GLN A 262 1.58 -9.29 -10.44
CA GLN A 262 1.08 -10.29 -9.51
C GLN A 262 0.64 -9.60 -8.21
N ASP A 263 -0.56 -9.91 -7.73
CA ASP A 263 -1.14 -9.39 -6.48
C ASP A 263 -1.11 -7.85 -6.34
N GLY A 264 -1.41 -7.17 -7.44
CA GLY A 264 -1.43 -5.70 -7.52
C GLY A 264 -0.06 -5.05 -7.73
N VAL A 265 1.03 -5.84 -7.87
CA VAL A 265 2.40 -5.33 -7.84
C VAL A 265 3.19 -5.73 -9.08
N LYS A 266 4.00 -4.80 -9.59
CA LYS A 266 4.99 -5.08 -10.64
C LYS A 266 6.09 -5.97 -10.09
N ILE A 267 6.11 -7.23 -10.52
CA ILE A 267 7.15 -8.21 -10.15
C ILE A 267 8.29 -8.26 -11.18
N GLY A 268 8.12 -7.59 -12.32
CA GLY A 268 9.19 -7.34 -13.26
C GLY A 268 8.66 -6.74 -14.54
N GLU A 269 9.50 -6.75 -15.57
CA GLU A 269 9.19 -6.17 -16.87
C GLU A 269 9.82 -6.97 -17.99
N GLY A 270 9.30 -6.79 -19.20
CA GLY A 270 9.82 -7.37 -20.42
C GLY A 270 9.64 -6.41 -21.59
N THR A 271 10.30 -6.73 -22.70
CA THR A 271 10.15 -6.04 -23.98
C THR A 271 9.69 -7.04 -25.02
N CYS A 272 8.82 -6.61 -25.91
CA CYS A 272 8.39 -7.41 -27.02
C CYS A 272 9.56 -7.69 -27.99
N PRO A 273 9.64 -8.92 -28.55
CA PRO A 273 10.71 -9.30 -29.44
C PRO A 273 10.63 -8.53 -30.76
N ASN A 274 11.72 -8.47 -31.53
CA ASN A 274 11.77 -7.88 -32.88
C ASN A 274 11.36 -6.39 -32.99
N GLY A 275 11.21 -5.67 -31.87
CA GLY A 275 10.66 -4.31 -31.88
C GLY A 275 9.15 -4.26 -32.03
N ASP A 276 8.46 -5.37 -31.76
CA ASP A 276 7.01 -5.48 -31.71
C ASP A 276 6.43 -4.66 -30.54
N TYR A 277 5.11 -4.53 -30.51
CA TYR A 277 4.39 -3.75 -29.52
C TYR A 277 3.61 -4.65 -28.58
N PHE A 278 3.55 -4.28 -27.29
CA PHE A 278 2.73 -4.96 -26.30
C PHE A 278 1.29 -4.44 -26.34
N ASP A 279 0.36 -5.34 -26.65
CA ASP A 279 -1.07 -5.11 -26.53
C ASP A 279 -1.58 -5.62 -25.18
N GLU A 280 -1.85 -4.68 -24.29
CA GLU A 280 -2.38 -4.95 -22.96
C GLU A 280 -3.81 -5.51 -22.95
N GLN A 281 -4.62 -5.30 -23.99
CA GLN A 281 -5.97 -5.88 -24.05
C GLN A 281 -5.92 -7.37 -24.37
N THR A 282 -4.99 -7.77 -25.25
CA THR A 282 -4.81 -9.18 -25.63
C THR A 282 -3.74 -9.90 -24.82
N GLN A 283 -3.03 -9.16 -23.96
CA GLN A 283 -1.95 -9.64 -23.09
C GLN A 283 -0.78 -10.26 -23.88
N ARG A 284 -0.49 -9.73 -25.07
CA ARG A 284 0.47 -10.31 -26.02
C ARG A 284 1.25 -9.27 -26.82
N CYS A 285 2.43 -9.66 -27.28
CA CYS A 285 3.18 -8.91 -28.28
C CYS A 285 2.57 -9.09 -29.68
N THR A 286 2.58 -8.03 -30.47
CA THR A 286 2.03 -7.97 -31.82
C THR A 286 2.87 -7.08 -32.73
N ASP A 287 2.94 -7.42 -34.02
CA ASP A 287 3.57 -6.60 -35.06
C ASP A 287 2.71 -5.39 -35.46
N GLN A 288 1.46 -5.36 -35.01
CA GLN A 288 0.58 -4.21 -35.16
C GLN A 288 1.00 -3.08 -34.23
N ILE A 289 1.06 -1.87 -34.77
CA ILE A 289 1.43 -0.68 -33.99
C ILE A 289 0.39 -0.46 -32.87
N ILE A 290 0.85 -0.55 -31.62
CA ILE A 290 0.09 -0.15 -30.45
C ILE A 290 0.49 1.28 -30.08
N SER A 291 -0.51 2.14 -29.91
CA SER A 291 -0.32 3.56 -29.63
C SER A 291 -1.17 4.02 -28.45
N TYR A 292 -1.17 3.24 -27.37
CA TYR A 292 -1.88 3.59 -26.15
C TYR A 292 -1.23 4.79 -25.47
N ALA A 293 -2.04 5.67 -24.90
CA ALA A 293 -1.54 6.82 -24.16
C ALA A 293 -0.78 6.42 -22.89
N ALA A 294 -1.05 5.23 -22.35
CA ALA A 294 -0.33 4.61 -21.23
C ALA A 294 1.19 4.51 -21.39
N CYS A 295 1.63 4.28 -22.62
CA CYS A 295 3.00 3.96 -23.00
C CYS A 295 3.59 4.98 -23.98
N ALA A 296 2.86 6.06 -24.26
CA ALA A 296 3.33 7.10 -25.16
C ALA A 296 4.64 7.72 -24.64
N ILE A 297 5.63 7.87 -25.53
CA ILE A 297 6.91 8.49 -25.21
C ILE A 297 6.71 9.98 -24.96
N SER A 298 7.08 10.44 -23.77
CA SER A 298 7.08 11.86 -23.46
C SER A 298 8.24 12.55 -24.19
N THR A 299 7.95 13.60 -24.96
CA THR A 299 9.00 14.38 -25.64
C THR A 299 9.84 15.11 -24.58
N GLN A 300 11.10 14.71 -24.38
CA GLN A 300 12.03 15.50 -23.57
C GLN A 300 12.13 16.92 -24.15
N SER A 301 11.84 17.92 -23.32
CA SER A 301 12.14 19.32 -23.64
C SER A 301 13.66 19.45 -23.68
N THR A 302 14.26 19.41 -24.87
CA THR A 302 15.64 19.81 -25.07
C THR A 302 15.75 21.29 -24.74
N THR A 303 16.21 21.63 -23.54
CA THR A 303 16.77 22.95 -23.24
C THR A 303 18.00 23.13 -24.12
N ASN A 304 17.83 23.79 -25.26
CA ASN A 304 18.94 24.32 -26.04
C ASN A 304 19.65 25.39 -25.20
N THR A 305 20.73 25.00 -24.52
CA THR A 305 21.72 25.97 -24.03
C THR A 305 22.47 26.50 -25.25
N ALA A 306 21.94 27.56 -25.85
CA ALA A 306 22.69 28.36 -26.80
C ALA A 306 23.84 29.04 -26.05
N MET A 307 25.06 28.55 -26.27
CA MET A 307 26.29 29.26 -25.97
C MET A 307 26.29 30.57 -26.78
N MET A 308 26.18 31.71 -26.11
CA MET A 308 26.55 33.00 -26.67
C MET A 308 28.02 33.26 -26.35
N ASP A 309 28.89 33.02 -27.32
CA ASP A 309 30.22 33.62 -27.37
C ASP A 309 30.05 35.12 -27.66
N GLY A 310 30.39 35.95 -26.68
CA GLY A 310 30.50 37.40 -26.80
C GLY A 310 31.97 37.81 -26.80
N ASP A 311 32.55 37.88 -28.00
CA ASP A 311 33.84 38.49 -28.26
C ASP A 311 33.75 40.01 -28.05
N SER A 312 34.66 40.57 -27.26
CA SER A 312 34.76 42.01 -26.99
C SER A 312 36.14 42.50 -27.45
N THR A 313 36.17 43.02 -28.68
CA THR A 313 37.30 43.82 -29.17
C THR A 313 37.09 45.31 -28.88
N THR A 314 38.13 45.88 -28.29
CA THR A 314 38.46 47.28 -28.01
C THR A 314 38.15 48.29 -29.11
N ALA A 315 37.71 49.49 -28.70
CA ALA A 315 37.76 50.71 -29.51
C ALA A 315 38.88 51.64 -28.99
N THR A 316 39.57 52.26 -29.95
CA THR A 316 40.40 53.48 -29.85
C THR A 316 39.73 54.62 -29.09
#